data_AF-A0A932XMN2-F1
#
_entry.id   AF-A0A932XMN2-F1
#
_cell.length_a   1.000
_cell.length_b   1.000
_cell.length_c   1.000
_cell.angle_alpha   90.00
_cell.angle_beta   90.00
_cell.angle_gamma   90.00
#
_symmetry.space_group_name_H-M   'P 1'
#
loop_
_entity.id
_entity.type
_entity.pdbx_description
1 polymer ?
#
loop_
_entity_poly.entity_id
_entity_poly.type
_entity_poly.pdbx_seq_one_letter_code
_entity_poly.pdbx_strand_id
1 'polypeptide(L)'
;SPESELEKPVTVAVIGRPNVGKSSLVNRILGEERVIVDDLPGTTRDAVDTPFVYRDKPYLLIDTAGIRAPGKVKDLERYSILRAERRVERADVALVIIDASQGVTAQDTKIAGIAHEAGCGIILVANKWDLVGDELADEFILTIKDRLKYLDYAPIVLASAKTGLRVMHCLDVVEAVNAEREKRIPTPRLNAFIGEVVAKFPPPPSRGRKVKIRFVTQTKGAQPTFLFFIDGAPSLHFSYERYLENRLREAYGFQGVPLRLIFRERKRG
;
A
#
# COMPACT_ATOMS: atom_id res chain seq x y z
N SER A 1 14.56 -26.49 -22.42
CA SER A 1 14.13 -26.89 -21.07
C SER A 1 13.36 -25.73 -20.47
N PRO A 2 12.26 -25.95 -19.75
CA PRO A 2 11.60 -24.86 -19.06
C PRO A 2 12.49 -24.50 -17.87
N GLU A 3 13.50 -23.68 -18.12
CA GLU A 3 14.04 -22.82 -17.07
C GLU A 3 12.82 -22.03 -16.58
N SER A 4 12.29 -22.46 -15.45
CA SER A 4 11.17 -21.83 -14.77
C SER A 4 11.41 -20.33 -14.77
N GLU A 5 10.48 -19.55 -15.33
CA GLU A 5 10.38 -18.14 -14.96
C GLU A 5 10.21 -18.14 -13.44
N LEU A 6 11.29 -17.93 -12.71
CA LEU A 6 11.27 -17.87 -11.26
C LEU A 6 10.28 -16.77 -10.91
N GLU A 7 9.21 -17.13 -10.18
CA GLU A 7 8.20 -16.16 -9.76
C GLU A 7 8.91 -15.00 -9.06
N LYS A 8 8.68 -13.78 -9.56
CA LYS A 8 9.28 -12.59 -8.96
C LYS A 8 8.78 -12.49 -7.51
N PRO A 9 9.66 -12.34 -6.51
CA PRO A 9 9.23 -12.24 -5.13
C PRO A 9 8.41 -10.98 -4.90
N VAL A 10 7.36 -11.11 -4.07
CA VAL A 10 6.62 -9.95 -3.56
C VAL A 10 7.51 -9.22 -2.56
N THR A 11 7.84 -7.96 -2.82
CA THR A 11 8.69 -7.18 -1.92
C THR A 11 7.87 -6.49 -0.83
N VAL A 12 8.23 -6.72 0.43
CA VAL A 12 7.48 -6.25 1.59
C VAL A 12 8.37 -5.36 2.47
N ALA A 13 7.94 -4.12 2.68
CA ALA A 13 8.56 -3.21 3.63
C ALA A 13 7.83 -3.22 4.98
N VAL A 14 8.57 -3.21 6.08
CA VAL A 14 8.01 -3.00 7.43
C VAL A 14 8.46 -1.64 7.95
N ILE A 15 7.50 -0.72 8.06
CA ILE A 15 7.74 0.67 8.45
C ILE A 15 6.89 1.06 9.66
N GLY A 16 7.27 2.15 10.33
CA GLY A 16 6.61 2.60 11.56
C GLY A 16 7.61 3.25 12.50
N ARG A 17 7.10 3.96 13.50
CA ARG A 17 7.94 4.70 14.47
C ARG A 17 8.89 3.78 15.25
N PRO A 18 9.94 4.31 15.89
CA PRO A 18 10.74 3.53 16.83
C PRO A 18 9.87 2.81 17.88
N ASN A 19 10.27 1.60 18.28
CA ASN A 19 9.67 0.83 19.39
C ASN A 19 8.19 0.37 19.24
N VAL A 20 7.59 0.55 18.06
CA VAL A 20 6.24 0.01 17.74
C VAL A 20 6.21 -1.51 17.55
N GLY A 21 7.37 -2.17 17.57
CA GLY A 21 7.50 -3.64 17.48
C GLY A 21 7.79 -4.20 16.09
N LYS A 22 8.32 -3.39 15.16
CA LYS A 22 8.75 -3.83 13.81
C LYS A 22 9.66 -5.07 13.84
N SER A 23 10.68 -5.06 14.70
CA SER A 23 11.66 -6.15 14.81
C SER A 23 11.06 -7.41 15.38
N SER A 24 10.20 -7.27 16.39
CA SER A 24 9.44 -8.38 16.94
C SER A 24 8.54 -9.02 15.89
N LEU A 25 7.88 -8.20 15.05
CA LEU A 25 7.02 -8.70 13.97
C LEU A 25 7.84 -9.46 12.92
N VAL A 26 8.94 -8.88 12.44
CA VAL A 26 9.83 -9.51 11.44
C VAL A 26 10.42 -10.81 11.97
N ASN A 27 10.94 -10.82 13.20
CA ASN A 27 11.52 -12.02 13.79
C ASN A 27 10.48 -13.10 13.98
N ARG A 28 9.24 -12.73 14.33
CA ARG A 28 8.17 -13.71 14.43
C ARG A 28 7.82 -14.28 13.05
N ILE A 29 7.59 -13.44 12.04
CA ILE A 29 7.30 -13.91 10.68
C ILE A 29 8.35 -14.93 10.22
N LEU A 30 9.63 -14.63 10.43
CA LEU A 30 10.73 -15.49 9.97
C LEU A 30 11.01 -16.70 10.87
N GLY A 31 10.42 -16.74 12.07
CA GLY A 31 10.56 -17.85 13.02
C GLY A 31 9.36 -18.80 13.03
N GLU A 32 8.32 -18.53 12.23
CA GLU A 32 7.14 -19.38 12.12
C GLU A 32 7.43 -20.59 11.22
N GLU A 33 6.97 -21.78 11.62
CA GLU A 33 7.26 -23.05 10.91
C GLU A 33 6.84 -23.05 9.43
N ARG A 34 5.84 -22.23 9.09
CA ARG A 34 5.31 -22.08 7.72
C ARG A 34 6.15 -21.17 6.83
N VAL A 35 7.22 -20.58 7.38
CA VAL A 35 8.11 -19.67 6.69
C VAL A 35 9.49 -20.31 6.56
N ILE A 36 9.95 -20.45 5.32
CA ILE A 36 11.26 -21.03 5.03
C ILE A 36 12.17 -19.89 4.59
N VAL A 37 13.25 -19.65 5.32
CA VAL A 37 14.27 -18.68 4.93
C VAL A 37 15.23 -19.39 3.98
N ASP A 38 15.24 -18.98 2.71
CA ASP A 38 16.07 -19.56 1.66
C ASP A 38 16.58 -18.47 0.71
N ASP A 39 17.75 -18.68 0.11
CA ASP A 39 18.30 -17.75 -0.89
C ASP A 39 17.50 -17.86 -2.20
N LEU A 40 16.84 -16.78 -2.59
CA LEU A 40 16.04 -16.74 -3.84
C LEU A 40 16.94 -16.42 -5.05
N PRO A 41 17.06 -17.34 -6.04
CA PRO A 41 17.87 -17.10 -7.23
C PRO A 41 17.34 -15.92 -8.06
N GLY A 42 18.24 -15.13 -8.66
CA GLY A 42 17.85 -14.03 -9.56
C GLY A 42 17.37 -12.75 -8.88
N THR A 43 17.54 -12.61 -7.56
CA THR A 43 17.25 -11.36 -6.84
C THR A 43 18.48 -10.46 -6.77
N THR A 44 18.35 -9.16 -7.08
CA THR A 44 19.38 -8.16 -6.79
C THR A 44 19.40 -7.93 -5.28
N ARG A 45 20.18 -8.76 -4.57
CA ARG A 45 20.29 -8.77 -3.12
C ARG A 45 21.06 -7.55 -2.65
N ASP A 46 20.39 -6.64 -1.94
CA ASP A 46 21.11 -5.81 -0.97
C ASP A 46 21.45 -6.70 0.23
N ALA A 47 22.64 -6.52 0.81
CA ALA A 47 23.11 -7.31 1.96
C ALA A 47 22.20 -7.24 3.20
N VAL A 48 21.20 -6.35 3.19
CA VAL A 48 20.29 -6.05 4.30
C VAL A 48 18.88 -6.60 4.12
N ASP A 49 18.52 -7.16 2.96
CA ASP A 49 17.20 -7.74 2.71
C ASP A 49 17.14 -9.22 3.15
N THR A 50 15.94 -9.73 3.41
CA THR A 50 15.75 -11.15 3.81
C THR A 50 14.73 -11.84 2.93
N PRO A 51 15.15 -12.80 2.09
CA PRO A 51 14.25 -13.64 1.35
C PRO A 51 13.57 -14.67 2.26
N PHE A 52 12.33 -15.02 1.93
CA PHE A 52 11.62 -16.13 2.57
C PHE A 52 10.52 -16.67 1.65
N VAL A 53 10.06 -17.89 1.92
CA VAL A 53 8.94 -18.53 1.24
C VAL A 53 7.76 -18.64 2.18
N TYR A 54 6.57 -18.28 1.72
CA TYR A 54 5.32 -18.46 2.44
C TYR A 54 4.26 -19.03 1.49
N ARG A 55 3.66 -20.17 1.85
CA ARG A 55 2.69 -20.90 0.99
C ARG A 55 3.20 -21.10 -0.45
N ASP A 56 4.44 -21.59 -0.56
CA ASP A 56 5.13 -21.87 -1.83
C ASP A 56 5.39 -20.64 -2.72
N LYS A 57 5.15 -19.43 -2.22
CA LYS A 57 5.41 -18.17 -2.93
C LYS A 57 6.64 -17.46 -2.38
N PRO A 58 7.49 -16.90 -3.26
CA PRO A 58 8.67 -16.17 -2.84
C PRO A 58 8.32 -14.75 -2.38
N TYR A 59 8.93 -14.33 -1.27
CA TYR A 59 8.82 -12.99 -0.71
C TYR A 59 10.20 -12.44 -0.36
N LEU A 60 10.31 -11.11 -0.32
CA LEU A 60 11.52 -10.42 0.09
C LEU A 60 11.19 -9.32 1.11
N LEU A 61 11.66 -9.46 2.34
CA LEU A 61 11.59 -8.38 3.33
C LEU A 61 12.70 -7.35 3.07
N ILE A 62 12.30 -6.11 2.84
CA ILE A 62 13.23 -5.01 2.53
C ILE A 62 13.87 -4.45 3.82
N ASP A 63 15.20 -4.31 3.80
CA ASP A 63 16.04 -3.69 4.85
C ASP A 63 15.70 -4.19 6.27
N THR A 64 15.80 -5.51 6.45
CA THR A 64 15.63 -6.17 7.75
C THR A 64 16.81 -5.89 8.69
N ALA A 65 18.01 -5.63 8.17
CA ALA A 65 19.18 -5.29 8.99
C ALA A 65 18.94 -4.02 9.82
N GLY A 66 18.33 -2.98 9.21
CA GLY A 66 17.96 -1.75 9.92
C GLY A 66 16.85 -1.94 10.97
N ILE A 67 16.14 -3.07 10.94
CA ILE A 67 15.13 -3.47 11.92
C ILE A 67 15.77 -4.35 13.02
N ARG A 68 16.71 -5.22 12.69
CA ARG A 68 17.35 -6.17 13.62
C ARG A 68 18.46 -5.59 14.50
N ALA A 69 18.93 -4.36 14.21
CA ALA A 69 19.89 -3.64 15.06
C ALA A 69 19.16 -2.63 15.98
N PRO A 70 18.83 -2.99 17.24
CA PRO A 70 18.25 -2.03 18.18
C PRO A 70 19.33 -1.08 18.72
N GLY A 71 19.18 0.21 18.43
CA GLY A 71 19.74 1.29 19.26
C GLY A 71 21.11 1.86 18.89
N LYS A 72 21.36 3.06 19.45
CA LYS A 72 22.58 3.91 19.41
C LYS A 72 22.68 5.03 18.36
N VAL A 73 21.59 5.63 17.89
CA VAL A 73 21.69 6.91 17.16
C VAL A 73 20.81 7.97 17.81
N LYS A 74 21.42 9.09 18.23
CA LYS A 74 20.80 10.21 18.96
C LYS A 74 19.78 11.02 18.15
N ASP A 75 19.60 10.70 16.87
CA ASP A 75 18.77 11.45 15.92
C ASP A 75 17.71 10.53 15.27
N LEU A 76 16.93 9.84 16.10
CA LEU A 76 16.07 8.71 15.71
C LEU A 76 14.95 9.08 14.73
N GLU A 77 14.47 10.33 14.71
CA GLU A 77 13.25 10.70 13.98
C GLU A 77 13.50 10.91 12.48
N ARG A 78 14.44 11.82 12.11
CA ARG A 78 14.81 12.07 10.70
C ARG A 78 15.32 10.81 10.01
N TYR A 79 16.11 10.02 10.71
CA TYR A 79 16.62 8.74 10.19
C TYR A 79 15.52 7.69 10.00
N SER A 80 14.45 7.71 10.81
CA SER A 80 13.32 6.79 10.63
C SER A 80 12.51 7.11 9.38
N ILE A 81 12.32 8.41 9.07
CA ILE A 81 11.60 8.88 7.88
C ILE A 81 12.39 8.56 6.61
N LEU A 82 13.67 8.96 6.52
CA LEU A 82 14.53 8.67 5.37
C LEU A 82 14.68 7.16 5.09
N ARG A 83 14.69 6.33 6.15
CA ARG A 83 14.68 4.88 5.99
C ARG A 83 13.34 4.36 5.49
N ALA A 84 12.23 4.93 5.96
CA ALA A 84 10.90 4.55 5.47
C ALA A 84 10.78 4.84 3.97
N GLU A 85 11.19 6.03 3.51
CA GLU A 85 11.18 6.43 2.08
C GLU A 85 11.91 5.41 1.21
N ARG A 86 13.19 5.13 1.50
CA ARG A 86 13.97 4.15 0.72
C ARG A 86 13.40 2.75 0.72
N ARG A 87 12.73 2.34 1.80
CA ARG A 87 12.10 1.02 1.90
C ARG A 87 10.86 0.93 1.01
N VAL A 88 10.00 1.95 1.05
CA VAL A 88 8.72 1.91 0.30
C VAL A 88 8.93 2.08 -1.19
N GLU A 89 9.98 2.77 -1.63
CA GLU A 89 10.34 2.89 -3.07
C GLU A 89 10.63 1.53 -3.71
N ARG A 90 11.09 0.56 -2.92
CA ARG A 90 11.45 -0.80 -3.37
C ARG A 90 10.35 -1.83 -3.10
N ALA A 91 9.29 -1.44 -2.39
CA ALA A 91 8.26 -2.35 -1.89
C ALA A 91 7.04 -2.40 -2.82
N ASP A 92 6.54 -3.61 -3.05
CA ASP A 92 5.22 -3.84 -3.61
C ASP A 92 4.14 -3.55 -2.54
N VAL A 93 4.39 -3.95 -1.29
CA VAL A 93 3.49 -3.74 -0.14
C VAL A 93 4.25 -3.27 1.11
N ALA A 94 3.69 -2.29 1.83
CA ALA A 94 4.19 -1.80 3.10
C ALA A 94 3.26 -2.19 4.26
N LEU A 95 3.84 -2.83 5.27
CA LEU A 95 3.23 -3.01 6.59
C LEU A 95 3.56 -1.78 7.44
N VAL A 96 2.56 -0.92 7.66
CA VAL A 96 2.68 0.29 8.49
C VAL A 96 2.30 -0.08 9.91
N ILE A 97 3.30 -0.21 10.78
CA ILE A 97 3.13 -0.66 12.15
C ILE A 97 2.79 0.51 13.08
N ILE A 98 1.64 0.42 13.75
CA ILE A 98 1.14 1.36 14.74
C ILE A 98 1.15 0.66 16.10
N ASP A 99 1.58 1.35 17.15
CA ASP A 99 1.50 0.84 18.52
C ASP A 99 0.08 1.04 19.07
N ALA A 100 -0.68 -0.04 19.20
CA ALA A 100 -2.08 0.01 19.61
C ALA A 100 -2.27 0.60 21.00
N SER A 101 -1.32 0.40 21.93
CA SER A 101 -1.44 0.95 23.29
C SER A 101 -1.21 2.45 23.36
N GLN A 102 -0.69 3.07 22.30
CA GLN A 102 -0.47 4.51 22.21
C GLN A 102 -1.45 5.22 21.26
N GLY A 103 -2.31 4.46 20.57
CA GLY A 103 -3.14 4.97 19.49
C GLY A 103 -2.33 5.52 18.30
N VAL A 104 -3.04 6.21 17.39
CA VAL A 104 -2.42 6.81 16.20
C VAL A 104 -1.78 8.15 16.56
N THR A 105 -0.46 8.27 16.35
CA THR A 105 0.28 9.51 16.59
C THR A 105 0.54 10.28 15.30
N ALA A 106 0.94 11.55 15.41
CA ALA A 106 1.29 12.39 14.26
C ALA A 106 2.44 11.80 13.42
N GLN A 107 3.38 11.10 14.05
CA GLN A 107 4.49 10.47 13.33
C GLN A 107 4.04 9.18 12.61
N ASP A 108 3.03 8.47 13.11
CA ASP A 108 2.40 7.36 12.37
C ASP A 108 1.74 7.90 11.09
N THR A 109 1.02 9.03 11.18
CA THR A 109 0.43 9.70 10.02
C THR A 109 1.47 10.09 8.98
N LYS A 110 2.62 10.64 9.39
CA LYS A 110 3.70 11.00 8.45
C LYS A 110 4.28 9.76 7.75
N ILE A 111 4.56 8.70 8.50
CA ILE A 111 5.15 7.46 7.96
C ILE A 111 4.18 6.77 7.00
N ALA A 112 2.89 6.74 7.33
CA ALA A 112 1.87 6.18 6.45
C ALA A 112 1.70 7.00 5.16
N GLY A 113 1.84 8.33 5.25
CA GLY A 113 1.86 9.23 4.09
C GLY A 113 3.00 8.92 3.11
N ILE A 114 4.20 8.62 3.60
CA ILE A 114 5.34 8.23 2.77
C ILE A 114 5.03 6.98 1.94
N ALA A 115 4.40 5.96 2.55
CA ALA A 115 3.99 4.75 1.83
C ALA A 115 2.95 5.04 0.75
N HIS A 116 2.01 5.94 1.04
CA HIS A 116 0.98 6.38 0.09
C HIS A 116 1.57 7.11 -1.11
N GLU A 117 2.48 8.05 -0.86
CA GLU A 117 3.16 8.82 -1.90
C GLU A 117 4.04 7.94 -2.80
N ALA A 118 4.69 6.94 -2.22
CA ALA A 118 5.47 5.95 -2.97
C ALA A 118 4.62 5.04 -3.85
N GLY A 119 3.31 4.95 -3.61
CA GLY A 119 2.40 4.14 -4.41
C GLY A 119 2.46 2.64 -4.14
N CYS A 120 3.05 2.22 -3.01
CA CYS A 120 3.03 0.83 -2.59
C CYS A 120 1.64 0.43 -2.06
N GLY A 121 1.32 -0.86 -2.06
CA GLY A 121 0.18 -1.37 -1.29
C GLY A 121 0.40 -1.11 0.20
N ILE A 122 -0.65 -0.83 0.97
CA ILE A 122 -0.56 -0.42 2.37
C ILE A 122 -1.45 -1.31 3.21
N ILE A 123 -0.90 -1.81 4.31
CA ILE A 123 -1.62 -2.50 5.37
C ILE A 123 -1.28 -1.80 6.68
N LEU A 124 -2.31 -1.34 7.40
CA LEU A 124 -2.14 -0.76 8.73
C LEU A 124 -2.14 -1.89 9.75
N VAL A 125 -1.04 -2.09 10.47
CA VAL A 125 -0.92 -3.14 11.48
C VAL A 125 -0.90 -2.50 12.86
N ALA A 126 -2.01 -2.60 13.58
CA ALA A 126 -2.10 -2.18 14.98
C ALA A 126 -1.47 -3.28 15.85
N ASN A 127 -0.18 -3.12 16.13
CA ASN A 127 0.60 -4.08 16.89
C ASN A 127 0.46 -3.85 18.41
N LYS A 128 0.85 -4.84 19.21
CA LYS A 128 0.66 -4.87 20.68
C LYS A 128 -0.81 -4.92 21.09
N TRP A 129 -1.66 -5.51 20.25
CA TRP A 129 -3.08 -5.66 20.51
C TRP A 129 -3.38 -6.46 21.79
N ASP A 130 -2.44 -7.30 22.24
CA ASP A 130 -2.50 -8.00 23.52
C ASP A 130 -2.59 -7.08 24.75
N LEU A 131 -2.24 -5.80 24.60
CA LEU A 131 -2.33 -4.79 25.66
C LEU A 131 -3.65 -4.01 25.65
N VAL A 132 -4.45 -4.12 24.59
CA VAL A 132 -5.69 -3.34 24.40
C VAL A 132 -6.91 -4.24 24.59
N GLY A 133 -6.93 -5.40 23.94
CA GLY A 133 -8.04 -6.35 24.01
C GLY A 133 -9.13 -6.11 22.96
N ASP A 134 -9.89 -7.17 22.65
CA ASP A 134 -10.85 -7.17 21.54
C ASP A 134 -12.13 -6.35 21.81
N GLU A 135 -12.43 -6.02 23.07
CA GLU A 135 -13.59 -5.19 23.45
C GLU A 135 -13.54 -3.79 22.83
N LEU A 136 -12.33 -3.28 22.55
CA LEU A 136 -12.10 -1.95 21.98
C LEU A 136 -11.82 -1.98 20.47
N ALA A 137 -11.99 -3.12 19.79
CA ALA A 137 -11.62 -3.29 18.39
C ALA A 137 -12.33 -2.29 17.47
N ASP A 138 -13.66 -2.16 17.60
CA ASP A 138 -14.46 -1.31 16.73
C ASP A 138 -14.12 0.18 16.93
N GLU A 139 -14.02 0.64 18.18
CA GLU A 139 -13.63 2.01 18.51
C GLU A 139 -12.23 2.34 18.00
N PHE A 140 -11.29 1.41 18.13
CA PHE A 140 -9.92 1.60 17.67
C PHE A 140 -9.84 1.68 16.14
N ILE A 141 -10.59 0.83 15.43
CA ILE A 141 -10.68 0.86 13.96
C ILE A 141 -11.27 2.19 13.49
N LEU A 142 -12.35 2.66 14.13
CA LEU A 142 -12.95 3.96 13.81
C LEU A 142 -11.95 5.11 14.04
N THR A 143 -11.20 5.06 15.13
CA THR A 143 -10.16 6.05 15.45
C THR A 143 -9.05 6.06 14.41
N ILE A 144 -8.60 4.89 13.94
CA ILE A 144 -7.64 4.80 12.84
C ILE A 144 -8.20 5.46 11.57
N LYS A 145 -9.43 5.10 11.18
CA LYS A 145 -10.06 5.63 9.96
C LYS A 145 -10.26 7.13 10.01
N ASP A 146 -10.59 7.69 11.18
CA ASP A 146 -10.70 9.14 11.34
C ASP A 146 -9.32 9.84 11.19
N ARG A 147 -8.30 9.33 11.89
CA ARG A 147 -6.95 9.91 11.88
C ARG A 147 -6.19 9.72 10.56
N LEU A 148 -6.49 8.64 9.84
CA LEU A 148 -5.84 8.24 8.58
C LEU A 148 -6.86 8.14 7.45
N LYS A 149 -7.81 9.07 7.38
CA LYS A 149 -8.91 9.07 6.39
C LYS A 149 -8.46 8.98 4.92
N TYR A 150 -7.27 9.49 4.61
CA TYR A 150 -6.71 9.38 3.26
C TYR A 150 -6.25 7.94 2.91
N LEU A 151 -6.22 7.05 3.90
CA LEU A 151 -5.92 5.62 3.80
C LEU A 151 -7.16 4.75 4.10
N ASP A 152 -8.38 5.26 3.92
CA ASP A 152 -9.61 4.50 4.13
C ASP A 152 -9.68 3.20 3.29
N TYR A 153 -8.91 3.14 2.19
CA TYR A 153 -8.77 1.94 1.37
C TYR A 153 -7.86 0.87 1.98
N ALA A 154 -7.02 1.20 2.96
CA ALA A 154 -6.04 0.28 3.53
C ALA A 154 -6.68 -0.67 4.55
N PRO A 155 -6.47 -2.00 4.42
CA PRO A 155 -6.88 -2.95 5.46
C PRO A 155 -6.15 -2.68 6.78
N ILE A 156 -6.87 -2.90 7.88
CA ILE A 156 -6.35 -2.79 9.25
C ILE A 156 -6.26 -4.20 9.84
N VAL A 157 -5.09 -4.58 10.33
CA VAL A 157 -4.85 -5.84 11.03
C VAL A 157 -4.49 -5.53 12.48
N LEU A 158 -5.33 -6.00 13.41
CA LEU A 158 -5.05 -5.92 14.85
C LEU A 158 -4.22 -7.15 15.24
N ALA A 159 -2.94 -6.93 15.57
CA ALA A 159 -1.95 -8.01 15.73
C ALA A 159 -1.13 -7.87 17.02
N SER A 160 -0.47 -8.95 17.41
CA SER A 160 0.56 -8.91 18.45
C SER A 160 1.78 -9.73 18.03
N ALA A 161 2.89 -9.03 17.79
CA ALA A 161 4.18 -9.67 17.61
C ALA A 161 4.68 -10.38 18.88
N LYS A 162 4.14 -10.06 20.07
CA LYS A 162 4.53 -10.68 21.34
C LYS A 162 3.85 -12.04 21.54
N THR A 163 2.57 -12.16 21.17
CA THR A 163 1.82 -13.43 21.34
C THR A 163 1.74 -14.24 20.05
N GLY A 164 1.87 -13.59 18.90
CA GLY A 164 1.68 -14.17 17.57
C GLY A 164 0.29 -13.95 16.99
N LEU A 165 -0.59 -13.29 17.74
CA LEU A 165 -1.93 -12.97 17.30
C LEU A 165 -1.91 -12.30 15.92
N ARG A 166 -2.51 -12.98 14.94
CA ARG A 166 -2.71 -12.53 13.55
C ARG A 166 -1.44 -12.10 12.81
N VAL A 167 -0.25 -12.51 13.25
CA VAL A 167 1.00 -12.13 12.56
C VAL A 167 1.10 -12.78 11.18
N MET A 168 0.78 -14.06 11.06
CA MET A 168 0.75 -14.73 9.75
C MET A 168 -0.41 -14.25 8.86
N HIS A 169 -1.50 -13.78 9.47
CA HIS A 169 -2.59 -13.16 8.72
C HIS A 169 -2.14 -11.87 8.01
N CYS A 170 -1.14 -11.15 8.53
CA CYS A 170 -0.55 -10.03 7.78
C CYS A 170 -0.03 -10.45 6.40
N LEU A 171 0.57 -11.65 6.27
CA LEU A 171 1.06 -12.15 4.98
C LEU A 171 -0.09 -12.56 4.05
N ASP A 172 -1.18 -13.09 4.59
CA ASP A 172 -2.40 -13.36 3.81
C ASP A 172 -2.98 -12.06 3.24
N VAL A 173 -2.96 -10.98 4.02
CA VAL A 173 -3.40 -9.66 3.57
C VAL A 173 -2.40 -9.06 2.58
N VAL A 174 -1.09 -9.26 2.75
CA VAL A 174 -0.07 -8.85 1.76
C VAL A 174 -0.37 -9.46 0.40
N GLU A 175 -0.65 -10.76 0.36
CA GLU A 175 -0.97 -11.48 -0.88
C GLU A 175 -2.22 -10.89 -1.55
N ALA A 176 -3.29 -10.66 -0.78
CA ALA A 176 -4.53 -10.07 -1.30
C ALA A 176 -4.30 -8.65 -1.83
N VAL A 177 -3.53 -7.81 -1.12
CA VAL A 177 -3.21 -6.44 -1.54
C VAL A 177 -2.32 -6.43 -2.78
N ASN A 178 -1.36 -7.34 -2.90
CA ASN A 178 -0.53 -7.43 -4.10
C ASN A 178 -1.35 -7.87 -5.33
N ALA A 179 -2.28 -8.81 -5.16
CA ALA A 179 -3.20 -9.21 -6.23
C ALA A 179 -4.08 -8.03 -6.71
N GLU A 180 -4.58 -7.22 -5.76
CA GLU A 180 -5.31 -5.97 -6.08
C GLU A 180 -4.43 -4.96 -6.84
N ARG A 181 -3.15 -4.89 -6.50
CA ARG A 181 -2.18 -3.98 -7.13
C ARG A 181 -1.87 -4.36 -8.57
N GLU A 182 -1.82 -5.65 -8.85
CA GLU A 182 -1.54 -6.19 -10.18
C GLU A 182 -2.77 -6.24 -11.09
N LYS A 183 -3.98 -6.07 -10.53
CA LYS A 183 -5.26 -6.14 -11.22
C LYS A 183 -5.29 -5.27 -12.48
N ARG A 184 -5.71 -5.89 -13.59
CA ARG A 184 -5.91 -5.23 -14.89
C ARG A 184 -7.36 -5.18 -15.29
N ILE A 185 -7.84 -3.99 -15.64
CA ILE A 185 -9.17 -3.77 -16.20
C ILE A 185 -9.03 -3.62 -17.72
N PRO A 186 -9.74 -4.45 -18.52
CA PRO A 186 -9.75 -4.29 -19.97
C PRO A 186 -10.21 -2.90 -20.38
N THR A 187 -9.45 -2.25 -21.27
CA THR A 187 -9.70 -0.87 -21.72
C THR A 187 -11.14 -0.64 -22.21
N PRO A 188 -11.78 -1.54 -23.01
CA PRO A 188 -13.17 -1.34 -23.42
C PRO A 188 -14.14 -1.30 -22.24
N ARG A 189 -13.99 -2.20 -21.27
CA ARG A 189 -14.81 -2.27 -20.05
C ARG A 189 -14.64 -1.01 -19.20
N LEU A 190 -13.40 -0.55 -19.06
CA LEU A 190 -13.07 0.66 -18.32
C LEU A 190 -13.72 1.91 -18.96
N ASN A 191 -13.67 2.03 -20.29
CA ASN A 191 -14.27 3.17 -20.99
C ASN A 191 -15.80 3.17 -20.92
N ALA A 192 -16.44 2.00 -21.06
CA ALA A 192 -17.88 1.86 -20.89
C ALA A 192 -18.31 2.33 -19.48
N PHE A 193 -17.64 1.81 -18.45
CA PHE A 193 -17.89 2.19 -17.06
C PHE A 193 -17.72 3.68 -16.80
N ILE A 194 -16.60 4.28 -17.24
CA ILE A 194 -16.37 5.72 -17.06
C ILE A 194 -17.41 6.54 -17.85
N GLY A 195 -17.84 6.08 -19.03
CA GLY A 195 -18.92 6.70 -19.78
C GLY A 195 -20.22 6.79 -18.97
N GLU A 196 -20.64 5.69 -18.34
CA GLU A 196 -21.83 5.65 -17.47
C GLU A 196 -21.70 6.58 -16.26
N VAL A 197 -20.55 6.53 -15.58
CA VAL A 197 -20.24 7.38 -14.42
C VAL A 197 -20.33 8.87 -14.79
N VAL A 198 -19.71 9.26 -15.91
CA VAL A 198 -19.70 10.65 -16.40
C VAL A 198 -21.06 11.09 -16.90
N ALA A 199 -21.85 10.21 -17.51
CA ALA A 199 -23.21 10.52 -17.95
C ALA A 199 -24.13 10.84 -16.76
N LYS A 200 -23.99 10.10 -15.65
CA LYS A 200 -24.75 10.34 -14.42
C LYS A 200 -24.33 11.62 -13.71
N PHE A 201 -23.03 11.89 -13.63
CA PHE A 201 -22.49 13.08 -12.98
C PHE A 201 -21.38 13.69 -13.85
N PRO A 202 -21.69 14.65 -14.74
CA PRO A 202 -20.71 15.25 -15.63
C PRO A 202 -19.64 16.07 -14.90
N PRO A 203 -18.40 16.16 -15.43
CA PRO A 203 -17.35 16.97 -14.83
C PRO A 203 -17.73 18.46 -14.84
N PRO A 204 -17.47 19.19 -13.74
CA PRO A 204 -17.69 20.63 -13.72
C PRO A 204 -16.76 21.33 -14.73
N PRO A 205 -17.14 22.52 -15.22
CA PRO A 205 -16.25 23.33 -16.04
C PRO A 205 -14.95 23.65 -15.29
N SER A 206 -13.83 23.69 -16.01
CA SER A 206 -12.53 24.06 -15.47
C SER A 206 -12.03 25.29 -16.23
N ARG A 207 -11.65 26.34 -15.50
CA ARG A 207 -11.25 27.65 -16.06
C ARG A 207 -12.25 28.19 -17.11
N GLY A 208 -13.54 28.06 -16.84
CA GLY A 208 -14.62 28.52 -17.72
C GLY A 208 -14.85 27.68 -18.98
N ARG A 209 -14.13 26.56 -19.16
CA ARG A 209 -14.28 25.66 -20.31
C ARG A 209 -14.94 24.35 -19.91
N LYS A 210 -15.82 23.85 -20.78
CA LYS A 210 -16.44 22.54 -20.60
C LYS A 210 -15.38 21.45 -20.73
N VAL A 211 -15.28 20.60 -19.71
CA VAL A 211 -14.38 19.44 -19.73
C VAL A 211 -15.12 18.24 -20.28
N LYS A 212 -14.46 17.45 -21.13
CA LYS A 212 -14.99 16.17 -21.61
C LYS A 212 -13.93 15.09 -21.46
N ILE A 213 -14.27 14.02 -20.74
CA ILE A 213 -13.47 12.79 -20.72
C ILE A 213 -13.78 12.01 -21.99
N ARG A 214 -12.76 11.75 -22.81
CA ARG A 214 -12.91 11.08 -24.11
C ARG A 214 -12.54 9.61 -24.06
N PHE A 215 -11.50 9.31 -23.31
CA PHE A 215 -10.90 8.01 -23.26
C PHE A 215 -10.15 7.85 -21.95
N VAL A 216 -10.10 6.63 -21.44
CA VAL A 216 -9.32 6.25 -20.29
C VAL A 216 -8.62 4.92 -20.57
N THR A 217 -7.40 4.76 -20.07
CA THR A 217 -6.69 3.48 -20.10
C THR A 217 -5.95 3.26 -18.79
N GLN A 218 -5.72 2.00 -18.44
CA GLN A 218 -4.88 1.64 -17.30
C GLN A 218 -3.46 1.36 -17.78
N THR A 219 -2.47 2.12 -17.31
CA THR A 219 -1.07 1.96 -17.73
C THR A 219 -0.36 0.90 -16.91
N LYS A 220 0.63 0.21 -17.51
CA LYS A 220 1.55 -0.65 -16.75
C LYS A 220 2.42 0.20 -15.83
N GLY A 221 2.71 -0.29 -14.62
CA GLY A 221 3.47 0.45 -13.61
C GLY A 221 3.35 -0.16 -12.22
N ALA A 222 4.06 0.45 -11.26
CA ALA A 222 4.15 0.01 -9.87
C ALA A 222 2.87 0.20 -9.04
N GLN A 223 1.87 0.92 -9.56
CA GLN A 223 0.53 1.01 -8.97
C GLN A 223 -0.52 1.16 -10.08
N PRO A 224 -1.77 0.74 -9.84
CA PRO A 224 -2.87 0.97 -10.77
C PRO A 224 -2.99 2.46 -11.12
N THR A 225 -2.59 2.77 -12.36
CA THR A 225 -2.57 4.13 -12.88
C THR A 225 -3.57 4.26 -14.01
N PHE A 226 -4.52 5.18 -13.86
CA PHE A 226 -5.57 5.46 -14.82
C PHE A 226 -5.26 6.76 -15.54
N LEU A 227 -4.96 6.66 -16.83
CA LEU A 227 -4.66 7.80 -17.69
C LEU A 227 -5.93 8.22 -18.43
N PHE A 228 -6.47 9.37 -18.04
CA PHE A 228 -7.63 10.01 -18.64
C PHE A 228 -7.20 11.03 -19.69
N PHE A 229 -7.78 10.94 -20.88
CA PHE A 229 -7.63 11.93 -21.93
C PHE A 229 -8.84 12.84 -21.93
N ILE A 230 -8.59 14.13 -21.69
CA ILE A 230 -9.61 15.15 -21.54
C ILE A 230 -9.49 16.23 -22.62
N ASP A 231 -10.63 16.77 -23.02
CA ASP A 231 -10.71 17.98 -23.84
C ASP A 231 -11.12 19.17 -22.98
N GLY A 232 -10.63 20.36 -23.34
CA GLY A 232 -11.17 21.64 -22.84
C GLY A 232 -10.52 22.16 -21.56
N ALA A 233 -9.70 21.38 -20.86
CA ALA A 233 -8.93 21.83 -19.71
C ALA A 233 -7.68 20.96 -19.48
N PRO A 234 -6.64 21.49 -18.82
CA PRO A 234 -5.44 20.71 -18.49
C PRO A 234 -5.62 19.80 -17.26
N SER A 235 -6.64 20.04 -16.43
CA SER A 235 -6.92 19.26 -15.22
C SER A 235 -8.39 19.33 -14.80
N LEU A 236 -8.80 18.38 -13.96
CA LEU A 236 -10.09 18.38 -13.27
C LEU A 236 -9.94 19.02 -11.88
N HIS A 237 -11.08 19.37 -11.27
CA HIS A 237 -11.10 19.78 -9.87
C HIS A 237 -10.96 18.53 -8.98
N PHE A 238 -10.18 18.63 -7.90
CA PHE A 238 -9.84 17.49 -7.02
C PHE A 238 -11.07 16.71 -6.52
N SER A 239 -12.21 17.39 -6.30
CA SER A 239 -13.44 16.73 -5.85
C SER A 239 -13.99 15.76 -6.89
N TYR A 240 -13.85 16.07 -8.18
CA TYR A 240 -14.28 15.19 -9.27
C TYR A 240 -13.27 14.06 -9.48
N GLU A 241 -11.97 14.30 -9.29
CA GLU A 241 -10.96 13.24 -9.30
C GLU A 241 -11.25 12.21 -8.21
N ARG A 242 -11.55 12.67 -6.98
CA ARG A 242 -11.95 11.80 -5.87
C ARG A 242 -13.25 11.05 -6.15
N TYR A 243 -14.21 11.69 -6.81
CA TYR A 243 -15.43 11.03 -7.25
C TYR A 243 -15.12 9.86 -8.21
N LEU A 244 -14.30 10.09 -9.23
CA LEU A 244 -13.90 9.04 -10.17
C LEU A 244 -13.13 7.91 -9.47
N GLU A 245 -12.22 8.24 -8.56
CA GLU A 245 -11.49 7.26 -7.77
C GLU A 245 -12.45 6.38 -6.95
N ASN A 246 -13.37 7.00 -6.21
CA ASN A 246 -14.36 6.27 -5.41
C ASN A 246 -15.22 5.34 -6.28
N ARG A 247 -15.66 5.80 -7.46
CA ARG A 247 -16.41 4.97 -8.40
C ARG A 247 -15.59 3.78 -8.90
N LEU A 248 -14.31 4.00 -9.23
CA LEU A 248 -13.40 2.91 -9.63
C LEU A 248 -13.24 1.89 -8.51
N ARG A 249 -13.06 2.33 -7.26
CA ARG A 249 -12.94 1.44 -6.10
C ARG A 249 -14.21 0.63 -5.87
N GLU A 250 -15.37 1.26 -5.93
CA GLU A 250 -16.66 0.57 -5.76
C GLU A 250 -16.91 -0.48 -6.84
N ALA A 251 -16.52 -0.22 -8.09
CA ALA A 251 -16.75 -1.14 -9.20
C ALA A 251 -15.72 -2.26 -9.32
N TYR A 252 -14.47 -2.02 -8.90
CA TYR A 252 -13.34 -2.91 -9.20
C TYR A 252 -12.48 -3.29 -7.99
N GLY A 253 -12.72 -2.73 -6.80
CA GLY A 253 -11.96 -3.02 -5.57
C GLY A 253 -10.79 -2.06 -5.36
N PHE A 254 -9.55 -2.57 -5.45
CA PHE A 254 -8.29 -1.91 -5.09
C PHE A 254 -8.11 -1.67 -3.60
N GLN A 255 -8.59 -2.60 -2.78
CA GLN A 255 -8.35 -2.57 -1.34
C GLN A 255 -6.85 -2.68 -1.06
N GLY A 256 -6.35 -1.84 -0.16
CA GLY A 256 -4.93 -1.73 0.17
C GLY A 256 -4.09 -0.99 -0.85
N VAL A 257 -4.63 -0.55 -1.99
CA VAL A 257 -3.82 0.00 -3.07
C VAL A 257 -4.16 1.47 -3.36
N PRO A 258 -3.17 2.37 -3.35
CA PRO A 258 -3.36 3.74 -3.85
C PRO A 258 -3.63 3.73 -5.35
N LEU A 259 -4.63 4.52 -5.79
CA LEU A 259 -4.94 4.70 -7.19
C LEU A 259 -4.34 5.99 -7.70
N ARG A 260 -3.64 5.93 -8.84
CA ARG A 260 -3.09 7.12 -9.48
C ARG A 260 -3.95 7.53 -10.68
N LEU A 261 -4.63 8.66 -10.58
CA LEU A 261 -5.38 9.24 -11.70
C LEU A 261 -4.52 10.32 -12.35
N ILE A 262 -4.29 10.20 -13.66
CA ILE A 262 -3.53 11.17 -14.45
C ILE A 262 -4.45 11.73 -15.52
N PHE A 263 -4.55 13.05 -15.61
CA PHE A 263 -5.32 13.73 -16.63
C PHE A 263 -4.38 14.37 -17.64
N ARG A 264 -4.57 14.09 -18.93
CA ARG A 264 -3.81 14.72 -20.01
C ARG A 264 -4.75 15.35 -21.01
N GLU A 265 -4.44 16.59 -21.38
CA GLU A 265 -5.09 17.22 -22.52
C GLU A 265 -4.66 16.50 -23.79
N ARG A 266 -5.64 16.12 -24.61
CA ARG A 266 -5.36 15.56 -25.92
C ARG A 266 -4.79 16.67 -26.81
N LYS A 267 -3.55 16.54 -27.25
CA LYS A 267 -3.05 17.35 -28.38
C LYS A 267 -3.89 16.97 -29.60
N ARG A 268 -4.60 17.95 -30.18
CA ARG A 268 -5.27 17.77 -31.47
C ARG A 268 -4.18 17.46 -32.50
N GLY A 269 -4.13 16.20 -32.93
CA GLY A 269 -3.54 15.82 -34.22
C GLY A 269 -4.58 16.02 -35.31
#